data_AF-A0A1C6GAQ1-F1
#
_entry.id   AF-A0A1C6GAQ1-F1
#
_cell.length_a   1.000
_cell.length_b   1.000
_cell.length_c   1.000
_cell.angle_alpha   90.00
_cell.angle_beta   90.00
_cell.angle_gamma   90.00
#
_symmetry.space_group_name_H-M   'P 1'
#
loop_
_entity.id
_entity.type
_entity.pdbx_description
1 polymer ?
#
loop_
_entity_poly.entity_id
_entity_poly.type
_entity_poly.pdbx_seq_one_letter_code
_entity_poly.pdbx_strand_id
1 'polypeptide(L)'
;MSQVILFDLDGTLTESGEGIINCVQYALEKLGKKEEHPENLQCFIGPPLKEQFMKYAGLSEEEGEKAVVYYRERYTTTGIFENRLYPKIPELLELLKINNKILAVASSKPEVYVKQILEHFQIADYFTAIVGSELDGRRTEKAEVIEEALRRMHLEEERDKVLMVGDRSHDVQGAISCGLQCIGVAYGYGSREELEKAGAVYIADSVEDLGILASPNDEETTENVESVRNIIPDREKVKKSEIPETRKLEKEEKEMPEPEKKKKKFRYSTAGQIWRLIYPFLIHYGATLLATIALYLVYLIQAGGLQETASAGQRLINSTLYVTLIGDLTAAMILYLFYRKDQMHRKEGFSGTGKAFVWAPPVIWFSVIILAIATGQFLNDLINGLHLNDLFTGYSEVSEQAFSGQPVGLMILVVGIIGPICEELMFRGIVFHRLKDWVKPQAAIVISALLFGIYHGNVVQFFYATCMGVMLAIIYDKTGTLWISIVAHIAANLWSLFGSSFWSSLWQQIPAGMLCSIMIEILLCVIPTYWLFGYKRK
;
A
#
# COMPACT_ATOMS: atom_id res chain seq x y z
N MET A 1 -13.70 -11.93 -34.00
CA MET A 1 -14.07 -10.80 -33.13
C MET A 1 -13.28 -10.89 -31.84
N SER A 2 -12.99 -9.75 -31.21
CA SER A 2 -12.14 -9.62 -30.03
C SER A 2 -12.68 -10.38 -28.81
N GLN A 3 -11.79 -11.11 -28.14
CA GLN A 3 -12.06 -11.86 -26.91
C GLN A 3 -11.78 -11.00 -25.65
N VAL A 4 -10.97 -9.95 -25.81
CA VAL A 4 -10.50 -9.09 -24.72
C VAL A 4 -10.87 -7.64 -25.00
N ILE A 5 -11.41 -6.95 -24.00
CA ILE A 5 -11.88 -5.57 -24.11
C ILE A 5 -11.17 -4.72 -23.05
N LEU A 6 -10.44 -3.71 -23.50
CA LEU A 6 -9.82 -2.69 -22.66
C LEU A 6 -10.73 -1.48 -22.63
N PHE A 7 -11.03 -0.97 -21.45
CA PHE A 7 -11.80 0.26 -21.26
C PHE A 7 -10.90 1.38 -20.75
N ASP A 8 -11.08 2.62 -21.23
CA ASP A 8 -10.71 3.77 -20.42
C ASP A 8 -11.67 3.92 -19.22
N LEU A 9 -11.35 4.80 -18.28
CA LEU A 9 -12.13 5.05 -17.07
C LEU A 9 -12.98 6.32 -17.19
N ASP A 10 -12.31 7.48 -17.17
CA ASP A 10 -12.96 8.79 -17.16
C ASP A 10 -13.60 9.04 -18.53
N GLY A 11 -14.90 9.31 -18.60
CA GLY A 11 -15.63 9.53 -19.86
C GLY A 11 -16.10 8.25 -20.56
N THR A 12 -15.66 7.08 -20.09
CA THR A 12 -16.03 5.78 -20.67
C THR A 12 -16.83 4.90 -19.69
N LEU A 13 -16.26 4.61 -18.52
CA LEU A 13 -16.95 3.87 -17.44
C LEU A 13 -17.60 4.82 -16.44
N THR A 14 -16.94 5.95 -16.14
CA THR A 14 -17.37 6.90 -15.11
C THR A 14 -17.42 8.33 -15.63
N GLU A 15 -18.46 9.06 -15.24
CA GLU A 15 -18.63 10.48 -15.49
C GLU A 15 -17.94 11.29 -14.36
N SER A 16 -16.63 11.48 -14.49
CA SER A 16 -15.75 12.09 -13.48
C SER A 16 -15.66 13.62 -13.53
N GLY A 17 -16.40 14.25 -14.42
CA GLY A 17 -16.23 15.66 -14.80
C GLY A 17 -16.50 16.62 -13.65
N GLU A 18 -17.51 16.35 -12.82
CA GLU A 18 -17.85 17.16 -11.65
C GLU A 18 -16.66 17.31 -10.69
N GLY A 19 -16.05 16.19 -10.30
CA GLY A 19 -14.88 16.19 -9.42
C GLY A 19 -13.66 16.89 -10.01
N ILE A 20 -13.43 16.74 -11.32
CA ILE A 20 -12.34 17.43 -12.02
C ILE A 20 -12.58 18.95 -12.02
N ILE A 21 -13.77 19.39 -12.45
CA ILE A 21 -14.15 20.80 -12.55
C ILE A 21 -14.06 21.48 -11.19
N ASN A 22 -14.62 20.87 -10.14
CA ASN A 22 -14.57 21.44 -8.79
C ASN A 22 -13.13 21.54 -8.24
N CYS A 23 -12.25 20.61 -8.62
CA CYS A 23 -10.83 20.68 -8.26
C CYS A 23 -10.07 21.75 -9.03
N VAL A 24 -10.39 21.96 -10.30
CA VAL A 24 -9.84 23.06 -11.11
C VAL A 24 -10.29 24.41 -10.54
N GLN A 25 -11.59 24.56 -10.27
CA GLN A 25 -12.16 25.74 -9.64
C GLN A 25 -11.45 26.08 -8.32
N TYR A 26 -11.27 25.08 -7.46
CA TYR A 26 -10.55 25.24 -6.18
C TYR A 26 -9.10 25.71 -6.38
N ALA A 27 -8.38 25.14 -7.36
CA ALA A 27 -7.01 25.55 -7.65
C ALA A 27 -6.93 26.99 -8.16
N LEU A 28 -7.87 27.38 -9.02
CA LEU A 28 -7.99 28.74 -9.55
C LEU A 28 -8.34 29.76 -8.45
N GLU A 29 -9.26 29.43 -7.55
CA GLU A 29 -9.63 30.26 -6.40
C GLU A 29 -8.45 30.49 -5.44
N LYS A 30 -7.66 29.45 -5.17
CA LYS A 30 -6.43 29.55 -4.35
C LYS A 30 -5.37 30.48 -4.96
N LEU A 31 -5.40 30.64 -6.28
CA LEU A 31 -4.53 31.56 -7.01
C LEU A 31 -5.17 32.93 -7.25
N GLY A 32 -6.37 33.18 -6.71
CA GLY A 32 -7.10 34.44 -6.89
C GLY A 32 -7.64 34.65 -8.31
N LYS A 33 -7.75 33.59 -9.11
CA LYS A 33 -8.21 33.60 -10.51
C LYS A 33 -9.49 32.79 -10.69
N LYS A 34 -10.47 33.01 -9.82
CA LYS A 34 -11.76 32.30 -9.85
C LYS A 34 -12.39 32.35 -11.24
N GLU A 35 -12.86 31.20 -11.75
CA GLU A 35 -13.71 31.15 -12.94
C GLU A 35 -15.16 31.38 -12.52
N GLU A 36 -15.85 32.28 -13.23
CA GLU A 36 -17.25 32.63 -12.96
C GLU A 36 -18.23 31.71 -13.70
N HIS A 37 -17.75 31.02 -14.74
CA HIS A 37 -18.50 30.12 -15.60
C HIS A 37 -17.91 28.71 -15.55
N PRO A 38 -18.31 27.86 -14.57
CA PRO A 38 -17.76 26.52 -14.38
C PRO A 38 -17.85 25.61 -15.63
N GLU A 39 -18.82 25.85 -16.51
CA GLU A 39 -18.97 25.18 -17.80
C GLU A 39 -17.72 25.29 -18.68
N ASN A 40 -16.99 26.39 -18.60
CA ASN A 40 -15.76 26.59 -19.38
C ASN A 40 -14.62 25.69 -18.91
N LEU A 41 -14.68 25.19 -17.67
CA LEU A 41 -13.67 24.30 -17.11
C LEU A 41 -13.77 22.87 -17.64
N GLN A 42 -14.79 22.52 -18.42
CA GLN A 42 -14.88 21.20 -19.07
C GLN A 42 -13.65 20.88 -19.93
N CYS A 43 -12.99 21.90 -20.49
CA CYS A 43 -11.75 21.73 -21.26
C CYS A 43 -10.57 21.16 -20.45
N PHE A 44 -10.67 21.08 -19.11
CA PHE A 44 -9.69 20.42 -18.24
C PHE A 44 -9.87 18.91 -18.12
N ILE A 45 -10.95 18.35 -18.66
CA ILE A 45 -11.21 16.92 -18.60
C ILE A 45 -10.44 16.23 -19.74
N GLY A 46 -9.37 15.52 -19.40
CA GLY A 46 -8.53 14.74 -20.33
C GLY A 46 -7.10 15.28 -20.50
N PRO A 47 -6.88 16.56 -20.89
CA PRO A 47 -5.54 17.08 -21.13
C PRO A 47 -4.63 17.13 -19.88
N PRO A 48 -3.30 17.22 -20.06
CA PRO A 48 -2.37 17.47 -18.96
C PRO A 48 -2.68 18.77 -18.21
N LEU A 49 -2.95 18.65 -16.90
CA LEU A 49 -3.41 19.78 -16.07
C LEU A 49 -2.49 21.01 -16.12
N LYS A 50 -1.16 20.83 -16.03
CA LYS A 50 -0.21 21.96 -16.00
C LYS A 50 -0.34 22.83 -17.25
N GLU A 51 -0.25 22.20 -18.41
CA GLU A 51 -0.34 22.86 -19.71
C GLU A 51 -1.71 23.52 -19.90
N GLN A 52 -2.77 22.84 -19.43
CA GLN A 52 -4.11 23.39 -19.53
C GLN A 52 -4.33 24.60 -18.62
N PHE A 53 -3.79 24.59 -17.38
CA PHE A 53 -3.81 25.77 -16.52
C PHE A 53 -3.05 26.95 -17.14
N MET A 54 -1.88 26.69 -17.74
CA MET A 54 -1.08 27.71 -18.42
C MET A 54 -1.83 28.28 -19.63
N LYS A 55 -2.41 27.41 -20.47
CA LYS A 55 -3.12 27.80 -21.69
C LYS A 55 -4.44 28.52 -21.41
N TYR A 56 -5.23 28.01 -20.46
CA TYR A 56 -6.57 28.52 -20.16
C TYR A 56 -6.52 29.79 -19.30
N ALA A 57 -5.79 29.76 -18.18
CA ALA A 57 -5.77 30.85 -17.20
C ALA A 57 -4.56 31.79 -17.33
N GLY A 58 -3.75 31.62 -18.40
CA GLY A 58 -2.55 32.41 -18.65
C GLY A 58 -1.53 32.32 -17.52
N LEU A 59 -1.44 31.17 -16.85
CA LEU A 59 -0.50 30.97 -15.74
C LEU A 59 0.94 30.87 -16.25
N SER A 60 1.87 31.43 -15.50
CA SER A 60 3.30 31.10 -15.65
C SER A 60 3.56 29.62 -15.33
N GLU A 61 4.74 29.10 -15.70
CA GLU A 61 5.09 27.71 -15.39
C GLU A 61 5.08 27.42 -13.88
N GLU A 62 5.59 28.34 -13.05
CA GLU A 62 5.59 28.19 -11.59
C GLU A 62 4.16 28.20 -11.01
N GLU A 63 3.29 29.07 -11.51
CA GLU A 63 1.88 29.10 -11.12
C GLU A 63 1.13 27.84 -11.58
N GLY A 64 1.43 27.33 -12.77
CA GLY A 64 0.89 26.07 -13.28
C GLY A 64 1.24 24.88 -12.39
N GLU A 65 2.48 24.81 -11.90
CA GLU A 65 2.89 23.80 -10.92
C GLU A 65 2.13 23.93 -9.60
N LYS A 66 1.99 25.15 -9.08
CA LYS A 66 1.19 25.43 -7.87
C LYS A 66 -0.29 25.06 -8.06
N ALA A 67 -0.88 25.36 -9.22
CA ALA A 67 -2.25 25.01 -9.55
C ALA A 67 -2.47 23.49 -9.50
N VAL A 68 -1.53 22.70 -10.03
CA VAL A 68 -1.58 21.23 -9.96
C VAL A 68 -1.50 20.73 -8.52
N VAL A 69 -0.72 21.39 -7.66
CA VAL A 69 -0.67 21.04 -6.22
C VAL A 69 -2.02 21.27 -5.55
N TYR A 70 -2.65 22.44 -5.74
CA TYR A 70 -3.97 22.73 -5.17
C TYR A 70 -5.07 21.85 -5.74
N TYR A 71 -5.03 21.56 -7.05
CA TYR A 71 -5.93 20.59 -7.66
C TYR A 71 -5.84 19.25 -6.93
N ARG A 72 -4.62 18.73 -6.72
CA ARG A 72 -4.38 17.42 -6.08
C ARG A 72 -4.77 17.41 -4.60
N GLU A 73 -4.61 18.53 -3.90
CA GLU A 73 -5.04 18.70 -2.51
C GLU A 73 -6.54 18.38 -2.35
N ARG A 74 -7.39 18.95 -3.21
CA ARG A 74 -8.83 18.68 -3.19
C ARG A 74 -9.18 17.35 -3.86
N TYR A 75 -8.50 16.99 -4.95
CA TYR A 75 -8.84 15.79 -5.72
C TYR A 75 -8.66 14.51 -4.89
N THR A 76 -7.58 14.43 -4.12
CA THR A 76 -7.25 13.23 -3.34
C THR A 76 -8.12 13.02 -2.10
N THR A 77 -8.88 14.03 -1.69
CA THR A 77 -9.72 14.01 -0.48
C THR A 77 -11.20 13.96 -0.82
N THR A 78 -11.64 14.78 -1.77
CA THR A 78 -13.06 14.94 -2.12
C THR A 78 -13.31 14.66 -3.60
N GLY A 79 -12.55 15.28 -4.51
CA GLY A 79 -12.86 15.26 -5.95
C GLY A 79 -12.83 13.89 -6.61
N ILE A 80 -12.06 12.92 -6.07
CA ILE A 80 -12.04 11.55 -6.59
C ILE A 80 -13.38 10.81 -6.43
N PHE A 81 -14.21 11.21 -5.45
CA PHE A 81 -15.52 10.61 -5.17
C PHE A 81 -16.70 11.44 -5.72
N GLU A 82 -16.44 12.65 -6.23
CA GLU A 82 -17.39 13.44 -7.01
C GLU A 82 -17.43 12.88 -8.44
N ASN A 83 -17.85 11.62 -8.53
CA ASN A 83 -17.81 10.76 -9.70
C ASN A 83 -19.03 9.85 -9.68
N ARG A 84 -19.48 9.37 -10.84
CA ARG A 84 -20.57 8.39 -10.97
C ARG A 84 -20.32 7.45 -12.13
N LEU A 85 -20.84 6.23 -12.07
CA LEU A 85 -20.87 5.36 -13.24
C LEU A 85 -21.85 5.93 -14.27
N TYR A 86 -21.53 5.76 -15.56
CA TYR A 86 -22.56 5.96 -16.59
C TYR A 86 -23.69 4.94 -16.39
N PRO A 87 -24.95 5.32 -16.67
CA PRO A 87 -26.06 4.37 -16.60
C PRO A 87 -25.77 3.11 -17.42
N LYS A 88 -26.15 1.94 -16.90
CA LYS A 88 -25.99 0.62 -17.53
C LYS A 88 -24.56 0.07 -17.64
N ILE A 89 -23.55 0.74 -17.10
CA ILE A 89 -22.18 0.20 -17.09
C ILE A 89 -22.09 -1.12 -16.31
N PRO A 90 -22.63 -1.25 -15.07
CA PRO A 90 -22.62 -2.54 -14.37
C PRO A 90 -23.26 -3.68 -15.18
N GLU A 91 -24.40 -3.41 -15.81
CA GLU A 91 -25.15 -4.36 -16.64
C GLU A 91 -24.37 -4.75 -17.90
N LEU A 92 -23.68 -3.80 -18.53
CA LEU A 92 -22.78 -4.08 -19.65
C LEU A 92 -21.62 -4.97 -19.21
N LEU A 93 -20.94 -4.65 -18.10
CA LEU A 93 -19.81 -5.44 -17.60
C LEU A 93 -20.24 -6.87 -17.28
N GLU A 94 -21.40 -7.05 -16.65
CA GLU A 94 -21.98 -8.37 -16.36
C GLU A 94 -22.32 -9.13 -17.66
N LEU A 95 -22.98 -8.47 -18.62
CA LEU A 95 -23.30 -9.05 -19.93
C LEU A 95 -22.04 -9.56 -20.64
N LEU A 96 -20.96 -8.78 -20.62
CA LEU A 96 -19.69 -9.16 -21.25
C LEU A 96 -19.03 -10.34 -20.55
N LYS A 97 -19.07 -10.41 -19.21
CA LYS A 97 -18.55 -11.56 -18.45
C LYS A 97 -19.33 -12.83 -18.72
N ILE A 98 -20.66 -12.77 -18.76
CA ILE A 98 -21.51 -13.93 -19.08
C ILE A 98 -21.22 -14.45 -20.49
N ASN A 99 -20.85 -13.56 -21.42
CA ASN A 99 -20.41 -13.90 -22.78
C ASN A 99 -18.90 -14.21 -22.87
N ASN A 100 -18.27 -14.59 -21.76
CA ASN A 100 -16.88 -15.05 -21.66
C ASN A 100 -15.83 -14.05 -22.19
N LYS A 101 -16.12 -12.75 -22.14
CA LYS A 101 -15.13 -11.71 -22.46
C LYS A 101 -14.18 -11.49 -21.28
N ILE A 102 -12.92 -11.22 -21.60
CA ILE A 102 -11.91 -10.79 -20.63
C ILE A 102 -11.88 -9.27 -20.66
N LEU A 103 -12.02 -8.65 -19.49
CA LEU A 103 -12.11 -7.20 -19.38
C LEU A 103 -10.85 -6.65 -18.71
N ALA A 104 -10.37 -5.51 -19.16
CA ALA A 104 -9.28 -4.77 -18.53
C ALA A 104 -9.55 -3.27 -18.57
N VAL A 105 -8.85 -2.52 -17.70
CA VAL A 105 -8.85 -1.05 -17.73
C VAL A 105 -7.47 -0.55 -18.15
N ALA A 106 -7.45 0.39 -19.09
CA ALA A 106 -6.27 1.06 -19.60
C ALA A 106 -6.49 2.59 -19.60
N SER A 107 -6.19 3.24 -18.49
CA SER A 107 -6.43 4.69 -18.31
C SER A 107 -5.16 5.53 -18.19
N SER A 108 -5.17 6.74 -18.74
CA SER A 108 -4.09 7.73 -18.50
C SER A 108 -4.13 8.31 -17.07
N LYS A 109 -5.17 7.99 -16.30
CA LYS A 109 -5.25 8.31 -14.87
C LYS A 109 -4.28 7.45 -14.05
N PRO A 110 -3.65 7.98 -12.98
CA PRO A 110 -2.74 7.18 -12.16
C PRO A 110 -3.38 5.90 -11.62
N GLU A 111 -2.69 4.76 -11.75
CA GLU A 111 -3.25 3.41 -11.46
C GLU A 111 -3.85 3.29 -10.06
N VAL A 112 -3.24 3.96 -9.07
CA VAL A 112 -3.77 4.00 -7.70
C VAL A 112 -5.17 4.62 -7.62
N TYR A 113 -5.45 5.66 -8.42
CA TYR A 113 -6.76 6.29 -8.47
C TYR A 113 -7.75 5.49 -9.30
N VAL A 114 -7.29 4.85 -10.37
CA VAL A 114 -8.12 3.93 -11.16
C VAL A 114 -8.64 2.81 -10.25
N LYS A 115 -7.76 2.14 -9.51
CA LYS A 115 -8.14 1.08 -8.56
C LYS A 115 -9.10 1.58 -7.48
N GLN A 116 -8.78 2.72 -6.86
CA GLN A 116 -9.63 3.31 -5.82
C GLN A 116 -11.05 3.62 -6.33
N ILE A 117 -11.19 4.13 -7.56
CA ILE A 117 -12.49 4.44 -8.17
C ILE A 117 -13.27 3.15 -8.47
N LEU A 118 -12.62 2.15 -9.09
CA LEU A 118 -13.27 0.88 -9.41
C LEU A 118 -13.70 0.11 -8.16
N GLU A 119 -12.90 0.14 -7.09
CA GLU A 119 -13.24 -0.43 -5.79
C GLU A 119 -14.41 0.31 -5.13
N HIS A 120 -14.42 1.64 -5.19
CA HIS A 120 -15.52 2.45 -4.65
C HIS A 120 -16.86 2.11 -5.30
N PHE A 121 -16.86 1.93 -6.62
CA PHE A 121 -18.05 1.53 -7.38
C PHE A 121 -18.31 0.01 -7.38
N GLN A 122 -17.47 -0.78 -6.70
CA GLN A 122 -17.60 -2.24 -6.61
C GLN A 122 -17.61 -2.97 -7.97
N ILE A 123 -16.87 -2.42 -8.94
CA ILE A 123 -16.71 -3.02 -10.28
C ILE A 123 -15.28 -3.50 -10.57
N ALA A 124 -14.36 -3.38 -9.61
CA ALA A 124 -12.98 -3.83 -9.78
C ALA A 124 -12.87 -5.31 -10.17
N ASP A 125 -13.74 -6.17 -9.61
CA ASP A 125 -13.69 -7.63 -9.80
C ASP A 125 -14.09 -8.09 -11.22
N TYR A 126 -14.66 -7.20 -12.03
CA TYR A 126 -14.93 -7.50 -13.45
C TYR A 126 -13.64 -7.57 -14.28
N PHE A 127 -12.58 -6.87 -13.85
CA PHE A 127 -11.39 -6.63 -14.64
C PHE A 127 -10.22 -7.55 -14.26
N THR A 128 -9.69 -8.27 -15.25
CA THR A 128 -8.50 -9.13 -15.11
C THR A 128 -7.22 -8.31 -14.93
N ALA A 129 -7.15 -7.14 -15.58
CA ALA A 129 -6.05 -6.20 -15.41
C ALA A 129 -6.58 -4.78 -15.25
N ILE A 130 -6.04 -4.07 -14.27
CA ILE A 130 -6.31 -2.64 -14.05
C ILE A 130 -4.98 -1.92 -14.18
N VAL A 131 -4.82 -1.14 -15.25
CA VAL A 131 -3.60 -0.42 -15.57
C VAL A 131 -3.91 1.06 -15.73
N GLY A 132 -3.14 1.87 -15.01
CA GLY A 132 -3.16 3.32 -15.14
C GLY A 132 -1.76 3.89 -15.39
N SER A 133 -1.64 5.21 -15.46
CA SER A 133 -0.36 5.89 -15.46
C SER A 133 0.38 5.73 -14.11
N GLU A 134 1.68 5.99 -14.10
CA GLU A 134 2.48 6.04 -12.87
C GLU A 134 2.55 7.47 -12.33
N LEU A 135 2.43 7.63 -11.01
CA LEU A 135 2.54 8.95 -10.37
C LEU A 135 3.91 9.61 -10.57
N ASP A 136 4.95 8.83 -10.87
CA ASP A 136 6.30 9.30 -11.14
C ASP A 136 6.57 9.63 -12.62
N GLY A 137 5.55 9.49 -13.48
CA GLY A 137 5.62 9.84 -14.89
C GLY A 137 6.35 8.82 -15.78
N ARG A 138 6.70 7.63 -15.27
CA ARG A 138 7.35 6.58 -16.09
C ARG A 138 6.42 5.94 -17.13
N ARG A 139 5.12 6.06 -16.93
CA ARG A 139 4.07 5.62 -17.85
C ARG A 139 2.98 6.68 -17.81
N THR A 140 2.77 7.38 -18.90
CA THR A 140 1.80 8.50 -18.97
C THR A 140 0.96 8.44 -20.22
N GLU A 141 1.55 8.03 -21.35
CA GLU A 141 0.85 8.00 -22.62
C GLU A 141 -0.10 6.81 -22.69
N LYS A 142 -1.21 6.99 -23.42
CA LYS A 142 -2.24 5.96 -23.56
C LYS A 142 -1.68 4.67 -24.17
N ALA A 143 -0.78 4.77 -25.15
CA ALA A 143 -0.11 3.63 -25.76
C ALA A 143 0.70 2.81 -24.74
N GLU A 144 1.46 3.47 -23.85
CA GLU A 144 2.26 2.80 -22.83
C GLU A 144 1.37 2.06 -21.80
N VAL A 145 0.21 2.63 -21.48
CA VAL A 145 -0.79 1.99 -20.59
C VAL A 145 -1.41 0.77 -21.25
N ILE A 146 -1.73 0.84 -22.55
CA ILE A 146 -2.25 -0.29 -23.33
C ILE A 146 -1.21 -1.41 -23.42
N GLU A 147 0.04 -1.10 -23.77
CA GLU A 147 1.12 -2.11 -23.83
C GLU A 147 1.32 -2.82 -22.48
N GLU A 148 1.29 -2.08 -21.37
CA GLU A 148 1.40 -2.68 -20.05
C GLU A 148 0.18 -3.56 -19.70
N ALA A 149 -1.02 -3.21 -20.16
CA ALA A 149 -2.21 -4.05 -20.01
C ALA A 149 -2.08 -5.36 -20.81
N LEU A 150 -1.61 -5.29 -22.06
CA LEU A 150 -1.32 -6.46 -22.88
C LEU A 150 -0.29 -7.36 -22.20
N ARG A 151 0.80 -6.78 -21.68
CA ARG A 151 1.88 -7.49 -20.99
C ARG A 151 1.41 -8.21 -19.71
N ARG A 152 0.56 -7.56 -18.91
CA ARG A 152 0.00 -8.18 -17.68
C ARG A 152 -0.97 -9.33 -18.00
N MET A 153 -1.57 -9.31 -19.18
CA MET A 153 -2.50 -10.34 -19.63
C MET A 153 -1.85 -11.40 -20.54
N HIS A 154 -0.56 -11.25 -20.87
CA HIS A 154 0.17 -12.12 -21.79
C HIS A 154 -0.42 -12.15 -23.22
N LEU A 155 -0.79 -10.98 -23.74
CA LEU A 155 -1.47 -10.80 -25.03
C LEU A 155 -0.63 -10.00 -26.04
N GLU A 156 0.69 -9.90 -25.84
CA GLU A 156 1.59 -9.13 -26.71
C GLU A 156 1.55 -9.61 -28.17
N GLU A 157 1.33 -10.90 -28.39
CA GLU A 157 1.26 -11.57 -29.70
C GLU A 157 -0.19 -11.80 -30.21
N GLU A 158 -1.21 -11.52 -29.39
CA GLU A 158 -2.63 -11.81 -29.68
C GLU A 158 -3.47 -10.52 -29.81
N ARG A 159 -2.85 -9.47 -30.37
CA ARG A 159 -3.41 -8.11 -30.48
C ARG A 159 -4.71 -8.05 -31.29
N ASP A 160 -4.87 -8.95 -32.26
CA ASP A 160 -6.08 -9.09 -33.08
C ASP A 160 -7.33 -9.50 -32.28
N LYS A 161 -7.13 -10.06 -31.09
CA LYS A 161 -8.20 -10.44 -30.17
C LYS A 161 -8.54 -9.35 -29.16
N VAL A 162 -7.87 -8.20 -29.21
CA VAL A 162 -8.01 -7.12 -28.23
C VAL A 162 -8.64 -5.89 -28.87
N LEU A 163 -9.59 -5.29 -28.15
CA LEU A 163 -10.29 -4.07 -28.56
C LEU A 163 -10.19 -3.01 -27.46
N MET A 164 -9.92 -1.77 -27.82
CA MET A 164 -9.99 -0.62 -26.91
C MET A 164 -11.37 0.03 -26.99
N VAL A 165 -11.88 0.52 -25.87
CA VAL A 165 -13.08 1.35 -25.76
C VAL A 165 -12.70 2.61 -25.01
N GLY A 166 -12.93 3.78 -25.62
CA GLY A 166 -12.56 5.07 -25.03
C GLY A 166 -13.35 6.23 -25.64
N ASP A 167 -13.40 7.37 -24.96
CA ASP A 167 -14.17 8.53 -25.37
C ASP A 167 -13.34 9.62 -26.07
N ARG A 168 -12.01 9.49 -26.10
CA ARG A 168 -11.12 10.52 -26.65
C ARG A 168 -10.31 10.05 -27.84
N SER A 169 -9.87 11.02 -28.65
CA SER A 169 -8.90 10.79 -29.73
C SER A 169 -7.61 10.12 -29.25
N HIS A 170 -7.20 10.38 -28.00
CA HIS A 170 -6.03 9.74 -27.37
C HIS A 170 -6.22 8.22 -27.21
N ASP A 171 -7.43 7.73 -26.94
CA ASP A 171 -7.73 6.30 -26.85
C ASP A 171 -7.59 5.63 -28.21
N VAL A 172 -8.18 6.26 -29.24
CA VAL A 172 -8.14 5.78 -30.61
C VAL A 172 -6.71 5.75 -31.14
N GLN A 173 -5.96 6.84 -30.98
CA GLN A 173 -4.57 6.92 -31.43
C GLN A 173 -3.65 5.99 -30.65
N GLY A 174 -3.86 5.88 -29.32
CA GLY A 174 -3.13 4.94 -28.48
C GLY A 174 -3.35 3.50 -28.91
N ALA A 175 -4.60 3.10 -29.12
CA ALA A 175 -4.97 1.78 -29.62
C ALA A 175 -4.32 1.48 -30.99
N ILE A 176 -4.45 2.40 -31.95
CA ILE A 176 -3.86 2.24 -33.29
C ILE A 176 -2.33 2.08 -33.21
N SER A 177 -1.66 2.87 -32.36
CA SER A 177 -0.20 2.77 -32.18
C SER A 177 0.25 1.43 -31.58
N CYS A 178 -0.63 0.79 -30.82
CA CYS A 178 -0.46 -0.56 -30.27
C CYS A 178 -1.00 -1.66 -31.22
N GLY A 179 -1.42 -1.33 -32.44
CA GLY A 179 -1.99 -2.30 -33.39
C GLY A 179 -3.36 -2.83 -33.00
N LEU A 180 -4.12 -2.10 -32.17
CA LEU A 180 -5.46 -2.45 -31.74
C LEU A 180 -6.52 -1.65 -32.49
N GLN A 181 -7.72 -2.23 -32.61
CA GLN A 181 -8.91 -1.47 -33.00
C GLN A 181 -9.49 -0.73 -31.78
N CYS A 182 -10.18 0.39 -32.03
CA CYS A 182 -10.80 1.19 -30.97
C CYS A 182 -12.26 1.52 -31.31
N ILE A 183 -13.17 1.23 -30.37
CA ILE A 183 -14.53 1.76 -30.37
C ILE A 183 -14.52 3.08 -29.60
N GLY A 184 -14.97 4.14 -30.26
CA GLY A 184 -15.22 5.43 -29.64
C GLY A 184 -16.57 5.45 -28.93
N VAL A 185 -16.67 6.17 -27.80
CA VAL A 185 -17.95 6.43 -27.15
C VAL A 185 -18.26 7.92 -27.13
N ALA A 186 -19.38 8.32 -27.74
CA ALA A 186 -19.80 9.72 -27.90
C ALA A 186 -20.64 10.25 -26.72
N TYR A 187 -20.96 9.39 -25.74
CA TYR A 187 -21.58 9.80 -24.47
C TYR A 187 -20.57 10.38 -23.46
N GLY A 188 -19.28 10.27 -23.75
CA GLY A 188 -18.17 10.77 -22.93
C GLY A 188 -17.85 12.24 -23.15
N TYR A 189 -16.57 12.60 -23.09
CA TYR A 189 -16.10 13.97 -23.23
C TYR A 189 -15.62 14.34 -24.64
N GLY A 190 -15.28 13.35 -25.48
CA GLY A 190 -14.93 13.59 -26.88
C GLY A 190 -16.15 13.70 -27.79
N SER A 191 -16.05 14.54 -28.82
CA SER A 191 -17.12 14.64 -29.83
C SER A 191 -17.06 13.46 -30.81
N ARG A 192 -18.20 13.18 -31.45
CA ARG A 192 -18.25 12.20 -32.55
C ARG A 192 -17.26 12.57 -33.65
N GLU A 193 -17.14 13.84 -34.05
CA GLU A 193 -16.16 14.25 -35.07
C GLU A 193 -14.71 14.03 -34.62
N GLU A 194 -14.40 14.21 -33.33
CA GLU A 194 -13.07 13.92 -32.76
C GLU A 194 -12.72 12.43 -32.95
N LEU A 195 -13.65 11.54 -32.61
CA LEU A 195 -13.48 10.09 -32.69
C LEU A 195 -13.40 9.58 -34.13
N GLU A 196 -14.25 10.10 -35.02
CA GLU A 196 -14.23 9.76 -36.46
C GLU A 196 -12.89 10.15 -37.08
N LYS A 197 -12.42 11.38 -36.81
CA LYS A 197 -11.15 11.88 -37.34
C LYS A 197 -9.94 11.13 -36.78
N ALA A 198 -10.03 10.65 -35.54
CA ALA A 198 -8.97 9.85 -34.93
C ALA A 198 -8.90 8.42 -35.50
N GLY A 199 -9.96 7.93 -36.15
CA GLY A 199 -10.01 6.62 -36.79
C GLY A 199 -10.68 5.52 -35.97
N ALA A 200 -11.65 5.85 -35.11
CA ALA A 200 -12.43 4.84 -34.40
C ALA A 200 -13.15 3.92 -35.38
N VAL A 201 -13.14 2.61 -35.13
CA VAL A 201 -13.75 1.61 -36.04
C VAL A 201 -15.28 1.57 -35.93
N TYR A 202 -15.79 2.02 -34.80
CA TYR A 202 -17.21 2.18 -34.50
C TYR A 202 -17.36 3.27 -33.43
N ILE A 203 -18.49 3.97 -33.43
CA ILE A 203 -18.81 5.00 -32.43
C ILE A 203 -20.17 4.68 -31.84
N ALA A 204 -20.18 4.42 -30.53
CA ALA A 204 -21.37 4.19 -29.73
C ALA A 204 -21.90 5.53 -29.18
N ASP A 205 -23.20 5.81 -29.34
CA ASP A 205 -23.82 7.02 -28.78
C ASP A 205 -24.29 6.82 -27.33
N SER A 206 -24.41 5.56 -26.90
CA SER A 206 -24.89 5.15 -25.58
C SER A 206 -24.14 3.92 -25.07
N VAL A 207 -24.27 3.61 -23.78
CA VAL A 207 -23.67 2.40 -23.17
C VAL A 207 -24.32 1.14 -23.76
N GLU A 208 -25.58 1.22 -24.14
CA GLU A 208 -26.35 0.13 -24.75
C GLU A 208 -25.81 -0.28 -26.12
N ASP A 209 -25.30 0.68 -26.90
CA ASP A 209 -24.69 0.40 -28.20
C ASP A 209 -23.42 -0.46 -28.06
N LEU A 210 -22.77 -0.44 -26.89
CA LEU A 210 -21.66 -1.34 -26.58
C LEU A 210 -22.10 -2.79 -26.36
N GLY A 211 -23.40 -3.08 -26.32
CA GLY A 211 -23.94 -4.45 -26.26
C GLY A 211 -23.49 -5.34 -27.43
N ILE A 212 -23.12 -4.73 -28.57
CA ILE A 212 -22.54 -5.45 -29.72
C ILE A 212 -21.29 -6.26 -29.35
N LEU A 213 -20.56 -5.82 -28.32
CA LEU A 213 -19.35 -6.48 -27.81
C LEU A 213 -19.63 -7.85 -27.20
N ALA A 214 -20.88 -8.15 -26.83
CA ALA A 214 -21.27 -9.40 -26.17
C ALA A 214 -21.52 -10.57 -27.14
N SER A 215 -21.67 -10.34 -28.44
CA SER A 215 -22.14 -11.39 -29.37
C SER A 215 -21.15 -12.57 -29.50
N PRO A 216 -21.60 -13.83 -29.30
CA PRO A 216 -20.82 -15.02 -29.67
C PRO A 216 -20.85 -15.23 -31.19
N ASN A 217 -19.74 -15.71 -31.76
CA ASN A 217 -19.73 -16.24 -33.12
C ASN A 217 -20.66 -17.46 -33.17
N ASP A 218 -21.74 -17.39 -33.95
CA ASP A 218 -22.30 -18.50 -34.72
C ASP A 218 -23.23 -17.92 -35.81
N GLU A 219 -23.18 -18.49 -37.02
CA GLU A 219 -23.92 -18.08 -38.22
C GLU A 219 -25.46 -18.15 -38.09
N GLU A 220 -25.99 -18.33 -36.88
CA GLU A 220 -27.40 -18.54 -36.55
C GLU A 220 -28.02 -17.37 -35.76
N THR A 221 -27.44 -16.17 -35.82
CA THR A 221 -27.98 -14.94 -35.19
C THR A 221 -28.44 -13.87 -36.18
N THR A 222 -28.71 -14.23 -37.43
CA THR A 222 -29.34 -13.33 -38.41
C THR A 222 -30.85 -13.13 -38.21
N GLU A 223 -31.53 -13.87 -37.31
CA GLU A 223 -32.97 -13.69 -37.07
C GLU A 223 -33.33 -12.87 -35.81
N ASN A 224 -32.41 -12.66 -34.85
CA ASN A 224 -32.73 -11.87 -33.64
C ASN A 224 -32.23 -10.42 -33.66
N VAL A 225 -31.44 -10.04 -34.67
CA VAL A 225 -31.04 -8.64 -34.92
C VAL A 225 -32.11 -7.85 -35.68
N GLU A 226 -33.13 -8.52 -36.23
CA GLU A 226 -34.28 -7.87 -36.88
C GLU A 226 -35.23 -7.15 -35.90
N SER A 227 -35.16 -7.48 -34.60
CA SER A 227 -35.97 -6.81 -33.57
C SER A 227 -35.41 -5.45 -33.11
N VAL A 228 -34.12 -5.20 -33.33
CA VAL A 228 -33.46 -3.92 -32.97
C VAL A 228 -33.30 -3.01 -34.21
N ARG A 229 -33.33 -3.57 -35.42
CA ARG A 229 -33.22 -2.83 -36.69
C ARG A 229 -34.43 -1.93 -37.02
N ASN A 230 -35.54 -2.07 -36.31
CA ASN A 230 -36.78 -1.35 -36.59
C ASN A 230 -36.90 0.05 -35.93
N ILE A 231 -35.84 0.59 -35.32
CA ILE A 231 -35.95 1.86 -34.56
C ILE A 231 -35.23 3.06 -35.21
N ILE A 232 -34.34 2.90 -36.20
CA ILE A 232 -33.56 4.05 -36.72
C ILE A 232 -33.40 4.01 -38.26
N PRO A 233 -33.76 5.08 -39.01
CA PRO A 233 -33.85 5.05 -40.47
C PRO A 233 -32.52 5.28 -41.20
N ASP A 234 -32.50 4.68 -42.40
CA ASP A 234 -31.45 4.57 -43.42
C ASP A 234 -30.53 5.79 -43.66
N ARG A 235 -29.22 5.53 -43.77
CA ARG A 235 -28.30 6.34 -44.58
C ARG A 235 -27.24 5.47 -45.27
N GLU A 236 -27.59 4.98 -46.45
CA GLU A 236 -26.61 4.67 -47.49
C GLU A 236 -25.93 5.96 -48.01
N LYS A 237 -24.65 5.81 -48.38
CA LYS A 237 -23.81 6.60 -49.30
C LYS A 237 -22.63 7.34 -48.66
N VAL A 238 -21.49 6.66 -48.54
CA VAL A 238 -20.19 7.23 -48.97
C VAL A 238 -19.32 6.11 -49.55
N LYS A 239 -18.78 6.36 -50.76
CA LYS A 239 -18.04 5.42 -51.62
C LYS A 239 -16.59 5.22 -51.15
N LYS A 240 -16.08 3.99 -51.35
CA LYS A 240 -14.66 3.60 -51.35
C LYS A 240 -13.86 4.39 -52.39
N SER A 241 -12.69 4.91 -52.00
CA SER A 241 -11.56 5.14 -52.93
C SER A 241 -10.21 4.98 -52.22
N GLU A 242 -9.51 3.92 -52.61
CA GLU A 242 -8.05 3.78 -52.87
C GLU A 242 -7.02 4.18 -51.79
N ILE A 243 -6.31 3.16 -51.28
CA ILE A 243 -5.07 3.27 -50.50
C ILE A 243 -3.95 2.58 -51.31
N PRO A 244 -2.78 3.20 -51.57
CA PRO A 244 -1.68 2.58 -52.33
C PRO A 244 -0.77 1.71 -51.45
N GLU A 245 -0.21 0.65 -52.06
CA GLU A 245 0.71 -0.35 -51.49
C GLU A 245 2.04 0.24 -50.97
N THR A 246 2.48 -0.28 -49.83
CA THR A 246 3.74 0.07 -49.15
C THR A 246 4.93 -0.75 -49.67
N ARG A 247 6.03 -0.04 -49.98
CA ARG A 247 7.32 -0.60 -50.38
C ARG A 247 8.15 -0.96 -49.14
N LYS A 248 8.54 -2.24 -49.02
CA LYS A 248 9.42 -2.78 -47.98
C LYS A 248 10.80 -2.11 -47.97
N LEU A 249 11.27 -1.72 -46.79
CA LEU A 249 12.67 -1.40 -46.50
C LEU A 249 13.08 -2.19 -45.24
N GLU A 250 13.97 -3.16 -45.44
CA GLU A 250 14.66 -3.92 -44.40
C GLU A 250 15.58 -2.97 -43.61
N LYS A 251 15.54 -3.06 -42.27
CA LYS A 251 16.47 -2.36 -41.38
C LYS A 251 17.41 -3.36 -40.74
N GLU A 252 18.70 -3.17 -41.00
CA GLU A 252 19.80 -3.78 -40.23
C GLU A 252 19.76 -3.27 -38.78
N GLU A 253 19.70 -4.21 -37.83
CA GLU A 253 19.89 -3.94 -36.41
C GLU A 253 21.35 -3.62 -36.10
N LYS A 254 21.59 -2.44 -35.51
CA LYS A 254 22.78 -2.19 -34.70
C LYS A 254 22.32 -1.90 -33.28
N GLU A 255 22.60 -2.82 -32.38
CA GLU A 255 22.45 -2.65 -30.93
C GLU A 255 23.21 -1.39 -30.47
N MET A 256 22.50 -0.44 -29.88
CA MET A 256 23.07 0.61 -29.05
C MET A 256 22.72 0.31 -27.59
N PRO A 257 23.68 0.39 -26.65
CA PRO A 257 23.43 0.07 -25.26
C PRO A 257 22.51 1.11 -24.60
N GLU A 258 21.53 0.63 -23.83
CA GLU A 258 20.56 1.43 -23.08
C GLU A 258 21.22 2.49 -22.18
N PRO A 259 20.70 3.73 -22.14
CA PRO A 259 21.13 4.70 -21.16
C PRO A 259 20.46 4.43 -19.81
N GLU A 260 21.22 3.93 -18.82
CA GLU A 260 20.83 3.89 -17.41
C GLU A 260 20.38 5.29 -16.93
N LYS A 261 19.06 5.52 -16.83
CA LYS A 261 18.51 6.78 -16.31
C LYS A 261 17.94 6.60 -14.90
N LYS A 262 18.73 7.09 -13.95
CA LYS A 262 18.53 7.10 -12.48
C LYS A 262 17.21 7.78 -12.06
N LYS A 263 16.39 7.07 -11.28
CA LYS A 263 15.25 7.59 -10.50
C LYS A 263 15.69 8.78 -9.64
N LYS A 264 15.06 9.95 -9.78
CA LYS A 264 15.21 11.04 -8.79
C LYS A 264 14.45 10.68 -7.51
N LYS A 265 15.08 9.87 -6.65
CA LYS A 265 14.73 9.73 -5.23
C LYS A 265 14.94 11.09 -4.56
N PHE A 266 14.02 11.56 -3.72
CA PHE A 266 14.33 12.58 -2.71
C PHE A 266 15.47 12.03 -1.84
N ARG A 267 16.71 12.43 -2.16
CA ARG A 267 17.88 12.02 -1.40
C ARG A 267 17.97 12.96 -0.22
N TYR A 268 17.40 12.55 0.92
CA TYR A 268 18.02 12.90 2.18
C TYR A 268 19.52 12.64 2.05
N SER A 269 20.36 13.56 2.51
CA SER A 269 21.78 13.27 2.64
C SER A 269 21.97 12.00 3.46
N THR A 270 23.09 11.30 3.33
CA THR A 270 23.37 10.11 4.15
C THR A 270 23.19 10.42 5.64
N ALA A 271 23.63 11.61 6.07
CA ALA A 271 23.39 12.12 7.42
C ALA A 271 21.89 12.29 7.74
N GLY A 272 21.09 12.83 6.81
CA GLY A 272 19.64 12.94 6.97
C GLY A 272 18.91 11.59 7.04
N GLN A 273 19.37 10.59 6.28
CA GLN A 273 18.85 9.21 6.36
C GLN A 273 19.16 8.60 7.72
N ILE A 274 20.41 8.67 8.15
CA ILE A 274 20.86 8.19 9.46
C ILE A 274 20.09 8.88 10.58
N TRP A 275 19.96 10.20 10.53
CA TRP A 275 19.19 10.96 11.52
C TRP A 275 17.75 10.49 11.62
N ARG A 276 17.09 10.22 10.48
CA ARG A 276 15.73 9.69 10.44
C ARG A 276 15.60 8.28 11.03
N LEU A 277 16.68 7.53 11.16
CA LEU A 277 16.68 6.26 11.90
C LEU A 277 16.99 6.47 13.38
N ILE A 278 17.83 7.44 13.75
CA ILE A 278 18.30 7.65 15.12
C ILE A 278 17.28 8.38 15.99
N TYR A 279 16.63 9.44 15.48
CA TYR A 279 15.79 10.28 16.34
C TYR A 279 14.60 9.55 17.01
N PRO A 280 13.98 8.49 16.43
CA PRO A 280 12.97 7.70 17.14
C PRO A 280 13.47 7.15 18.48
N PHE A 281 14.72 6.68 18.53
CA PHE A 281 15.35 6.22 19.77
C PHE A 281 15.54 7.37 20.76
N LEU A 282 15.94 8.56 20.26
CA LEU A 282 16.08 9.74 21.11
C LEU A 282 14.74 10.21 21.69
N ILE A 283 13.64 10.07 20.94
CA ILE A 283 12.29 10.33 21.45
C ILE A 283 11.99 9.38 22.61
N HIS A 284 12.24 8.09 22.43
CA HIS A 284 11.98 7.09 23.46
C HIS A 284 12.85 7.32 24.70
N TYR A 285 14.18 7.37 24.57
CA TYR A 285 15.08 7.62 25.70
C TYR A 285 14.84 8.98 26.35
N GLY A 286 14.51 10.02 25.57
CA GLY A 286 14.16 11.34 26.08
C GLY A 286 12.89 11.33 26.92
N ALA A 287 11.84 10.63 26.46
CA ALA A 287 10.60 10.47 27.22
C ALA A 287 10.85 9.73 28.54
N THR A 288 11.59 8.63 28.52
CA THR A 288 11.94 7.84 29.71
C THR A 288 12.83 8.63 30.68
N LEU A 289 13.78 9.43 30.17
CA LEU A 289 14.62 10.31 30.99
C LEU A 289 13.78 11.39 31.67
N LEU A 290 12.85 12.03 30.96
CA LEU A 290 11.95 13.03 31.53
C LEU A 290 11.03 12.43 32.58
N ALA A 291 10.50 11.23 32.34
CA ALA A 291 9.70 10.49 33.33
C ALA A 291 10.53 10.17 34.59
N THR A 292 11.77 9.73 34.41
CA THR A 292 12.72 9.48 35.51
C THR A 292 12.95 10.74 36.35
N ILE A 293 13.28 11.86 35.70
CA ILE A 293 13.55 13.13 36.38
C ILE A 293 12.29 13.61 37.13
N ALA A 294 11.13 13.57 36.49
CA ALA A 294 9.87 13.99 37.10
C ALA A 294 9.54 13.17 38.35
N LEU A 295 9.64 11.84 38.26
CA LEU A 295 9.34 10.96 39.39
C LEU A 295 10.39 11.08 40.52
N TYR A 296 11.67 11.24 40.17
CA TYR A 296 12.73 11.49 41.14
C TYR A 296 12.48 12.80 41.92
N LEU A 297 12.07 13.88 41.25
CA LEU A 297 11.71 15.13 41.90
C LEU A 297 10.52 14.97 42.85
N VAL A 298 9.50 14.19 42.47
CA VAL A 298 8.37 13.87 43.36
C VAL A 298 8.86 13.14 44.61
N TYR A 299 9.73 12.13 44.45
CA TYR A 299 10.27 11.39 45.59
C TYR A 299 11.22 12.20 46.47
N LEU A 300 11.96 13.17 45.92
CA LEU A 300 12.74 14.12 46.70
C LEU A 300 11.84 15.03 47.54
N ILE A 301 10.76 15.56 46.95
CA ILE A 301 9.80 16.40 47.67
C ILE A 301 9.14 15.60 48.80
N GLN A 302 8.73 14.36 48.54
CA GLN A 302 8.15 13.49 49.55
C GLN A 302 9.14 13.07 50.64
N ALA A 303 10.45 13.06 50.35
CA ALA A 303 11.48 12.76 51.33
C ALA A 303 11.80 13.93 52.28
N GLY A 304 11.37 15.15 51.96
CA GLY A 304 11.71 16.35 52.73
C GLY A 304 12.75 17.26 52.08
N GLY A 305 13.08 17.06 50.80
CA GLY A 305 13.88 17.99 50.00
C GLY A 305 15.20 17.43 49.46
N LEU A 306 16.06 18.32 48.96
CA LEU A 306 17.26 17.97 48.18
C LEU A 306 18.36 17.23 48.95
N GLN A 307 18.27 17.14 50.28
CA GLN A 307 19.25 16.42 51.12
C GLN A 307 19.01 14.90 51.12
N GLU A 308 17.81 14.45 50.76
CA GLU A 308 17.35 13.07 50.89
C GLU A 308 17.47 12.28 49.57
N THR A 309 18.64 12.40 48.92
CA THR A 309 18.88 11.81 47.59
C THR A 309 18.92 10.28 47.61
N ALA A 310 19.43 9.67 48.68
CA ALA A 310 19.53 8.21 48.80
C ALA A 310 18.15 7.53 48.91
N SER A 311 17.26 8.08 49.74
CA SER A 311 15.91 7.54 49.94
C SER A 311 15.04 7.73 48.69
N ALA A 312 15.15 8.89 48.02
CA ALA A 312 14.50 9.13 46.74
C ALA A 312 15.02 8.21 45.63
N GLY A 313 16.34 7.97 45.59
CA GLY A 313 16.98 7.06 44.63
C GLY A 313 16.49 5.62 44.78
N GLN A 314 16.40 5.09 46.01
CA GLN A 314 15.90 3.74 46.24
C GLN A 314 14.42 3.58 45.84
N ARG A 315 13.59 4.59 46.14
CA ARG A 315 12.18 4.59 45.70
C ARG A 315 12.04 4.62 44.18
N LEU A 316 12.92 5.36 43.51
CA LEU A 316 12.97 5.41 42.05
C LEU A 316 13.30 4.05 41.46
N ILE A 317 14.31 3.35 41.98
CA ILE A 317 14.68 1.99 41.55
C ILE A 317 13.49 1.03 41.71
N ASN A 318 12.77 1.11 42.83
CA ASN A 318 11.59 0.28 43.07
C ASN A 318 10.39 0.63 42.17
N SER A 319 10.47 1.77 41.48
CA SER A 319 9.40 2.31 40.62
C SER A 319 9.75 2.26 39.13
N THR A 320 10.76 1.47 38.75
CA THR A 320 11.21 1.32 37.37
C THR A 320 10.05 1.06 36.39
N LEU A 321 9.12 0.16 36.70
CA LEU A 321 7.98 -0.12 35.81
C LEU A 321 7.04 1.08 35.62
N TYR A 322 6.88 1.95 36.62
CA TYR A 322 6.08 3.17 36.46
C TYR A 322 6.81 4.20 35.58
N VAL A 323 8.12 4.32 35.72
CA VAL A 323 8.96 5.16 34.86
C VAL A 323 8.87 4.67 33.41
N THR A 324 9.00 3.36 33.19
CA THR A 324 8.84 2.72 31.87
C THR A 324 7.45 2.98 31.31
N LEU A 325 6.38 2.78 32.09
CA LEU A 325 5.01 3.04 31.64
C LEU A 325 4.81 4.48 31.14
N ILE A 326 5.25 5.46 31.93
CA ILE A 326 5.11 6.89 31.57
C ILE A 326 5.97 7.22 30.36
N GLY A 327 7.22 6.70 30.32
CA GLY A 327 8.14 6.85 29.20
C GLY A 327 7.56 6.30 27.90
N ASP A 328 7.11 5.04 27.91
CA ASP A 328 6.56 4.33 26.76
C ASP A 328 5.29 4.98 26.23
N LEU A 329 4.36 5.38 27.11
CA LEU A 329 3.12 6.06 26.67
C LEU A 329 3.44 7.41 26.02
N THR A 330 4.37 8.17 26.61
CA THR A 330 4.78 9.47 26.08
C THR A 330 5.51 9.31 24.75
N ALA A 331 6.44 8.36 24.67
CA ALA A 331 7.18 8.03 23.46
C ALA A 331 6.23 7.55 22.36
N ALA A 332 5.36 6.59 22.65
CA ALA A 332 4.39 6.04 21.71
C ALA A 332 3.48 7.12 21.13
N MET A 333 3.00 8.06 21.96
CA MET A 333 2.19 9.20 21.48
C MET A 333 2.96 10.05 20.45
N ILE A 334 4.22 10.40 20.73
CA ILE A 334 5.03 11.22 19.82
C ILE A 334 5.41 10.44 18.56
N LEU A 335 5.88 9.20 18.72
CA LEU A 335 6.25 8.30 17.62
C LEU A 335 5.04 8.06 16.71
N TYR A 336 3.84 7.94 17.26
CA TYR A 336 2.62 7.75 16.49
C TYR A 336 2.34 8.91 15.54
N LEU A 337 2.65 10.15 15.94
CA LEU A 337 2.53 11.32 15.05
C LEU A 337 3.51 11.22 13.87
N PHE A 338 4.75 10.77 14.10
CA PHE A 338 5.74 10.57 13.04
C PHE A 338 5.37 9.39 12.13
N TYR A 339 4.90 8.30 12.71
CA TYR A 339 4.36 7.16 11.96
C TYR A 339 3.21 7.62 11.06
N ARG A 340 2.23 8.36 11.58
CA ARG A 340 1.11 8.89 10.79
C ARG A 340 1.58 9.84 9.70
N LYS A 341 2.57 10.70 9.99
CA LYS A 341 3.18 11.57 8.98
C LYS A 341 3.80 10.77 7.84
N ASP A 342 4.56 9.72 8.14
CA ASP A 342 5.15 8.85 7.12
C ASP A 342 4.07 8.10 6.31
N GLN A 343 3.03 7.58 6.98
CA GLN A 343 1.89 6.93 6.34
C GLN A 343 1.15 7.88 5.38
N MET A 344 0.86 9.11 5.80
CA MET A 344 0.23 10.13 4.95
C MET A 344 1.11 10.48 3.73
N HIS A 345 2.41 10.66 3.93
CA HIS A 345 3.34 10.93 2.81
C HIS A 345 3.39 9.78 1.80
N ARG A 346 3.19 8.54 2.27
CA ARG A 346 3.17 7.33 1.43
C ARG A 346 1.78 6.95 0.93
N LYS A 347 0.73 7.70 1.31
CA LYS A 347 -0.68 7.38 1.03
C LYS A 347 -1.12 6.01 1.55
N GLU A 348 -0.55 5.59 2.69
CA GLU A 348 -0.90 4.35 3.35
C GLU A 348 -2.03 4.57 4.40
N GLY A 349 -2.78 3.51 4.71
CA GLY A 349 -3.90 3.57 5.65
C GLY A 349 -3.47 3.74 7.11
N PHE A 350 -4.43 3.89 8.04
CA PHE A 350 -4.14 3.97 9.48
C PHE A 350 -3.32 2.78 10.00
N SER A 351 -3.61 1.59 9.48
CA SER A 351 -2.97 0.34 9.88
C SER A 351 -1.84 -0.10 8.94
N GLY A 352 -1.37 0.75 8.01
CA GLY A 352 -0.47 0.36 6.92
C GLY A 352 -1.20 0.05 5.60
N THR A 353 -0.50 -0.64 4.68
CA THR A 353 -1.06 -1.10 3.40
C THR A 353 -1.96 -2.34 3.54
N GLY A 354 -1.88 -3.05 4.65
CA GLY A 354 -2.57 -4.31 4.93
C GLY A 354 -3.96 -4.18 5.55
N LYS A 355 -4.78 -3.19 5.16
CA LYS A 355 -6.14 -3.03 5.74
C LYS A 355 -6.99 -4.31 5.66
N ALA A 356 -6.90 -5.05 4.56
CA ALA A 356 -7.59 -6.34 4.38
C ALA A 356 -7.05 -7.46 5.29
N PHE A 357 -5.86 -7.29 5.84
CA PHE A 357 -5.24 -8.28 6.74
C PHE A 357 -5.72 -8.11 8.19
N VAL A 358 -6.09 -6.89 8.62
CA VAL A 358 -6.71 -6.70 9.95
C VAL A 358 -7.97 -7.56 10.10
N TRP A 359 -8.69 -7.76 8.99
CA TRP A 359 -9.88 -8.61 8.86
C TRP A 359 -9.54 -10.03 8.36
N ALA A 360 -8.28 -10.45 8.47
CA ALA A 360 -7.88 -11.81 8.13
C ALA A 360 -8.69 -12.83 8.95
N PRO A 361 -8.97 -14.03 8.39
CA PRO A 361 -9.64 -15.10 9.12
C PRO A 361 -8.94 -15.40 10.46
N PRO A 362 -9.68 -15.77 11.52
CA PRO A 362 -9.12 -16.02 12.84
C PRO A 362 -7.94 -17.01 12.85
N VAL A 363 -7.89 -17.96 11.93
CA VAL A 363 -6.78 -18.93 11.80
C VAL A 363 -5.43 -18.25 11.53
N ILE A 364 -5.42 -17.12 10.83
CA ILE A 364 -4.21 -16.37 10.52
C ILE A 364 -3.68 -15.66 11.78
N TRP A 365 -4.58 -15.03 12.54
CA TRP A 365 -4.25 -14.42 13.82
C TRP A 365 -3.75 -15.47 14.83
N PHE A 366 -4.43 -16.62 14.90
CA PHE A 366 -4.00 -17.74 15.75
C PHE A 366 -2.61 -18.25 15.35
N SER A 367 -2.37 -18.41 14.05
CA SER A 367 -1.07 -18.84 13.52
C SER A 367 0.05 -17.90 13.94
N VAL A 368 -0.18 -16.59 13.86
CA VAL A 368 0.82 -15.59 14.26
C VAL A 368 1.12 -15.63 15.75
N ILE A 369 0.08 -15.74 16.58
CA ILE A 369 0.20 -15.83 18.04
C ILE A 369 1.04 -17.05 18.41
N ILE A 370 0.70 -18.22 17.86
CA ILE A 370 1.43 -19.46 18.13
C ILE A 370 2.88 -19.38 17.63
N LEU A 371 3.10 -18.84 16.42
CA LEU A 371 4.44 -18.67 15.88
C LEU A 371 5.31 -17.80 16.79
N ALA A 372 4.76 -16.69 17.28
CA ALA A 372 5.51 -15.76 18.14
C ALA A 372 5.83 -16.37 19.51
N ILE A 373 4.87 -17.07 20.11
CA ILE A 373 5.05 -17.81 21.37
C ILE A 373 6.11 -18.90 21.21
N ALA A 374 5.98 -19.74 20.19
CA ALA A 374 6.90 -20.85 19.94
C ALA A 374 8.32 -20.36 19.63
N THR A 375 8.44 -19.29 18.84
CA THR A 375 9.75 -18.69 18.54
C THR A 375 10.40 -18.11 19.80
N GLY A 376 9.64 -17.39 20.62
CA GLY A 376 10.13 -16.84 21.89
C GLY A 376 10.57 -17.95 22.87
N GLN A 377 9.76 -18.99 23.01
CA GLN A 377 10.09 -20.14 23.85
C GLN A 377 11.37 -20.85 23.37
N PHE A 378 11.44 -21.17 22.08
CA PHE A 378 12.60 -21.82 21.47
C PHE A 378 13.88 -20.99 21.67
N LEU A 379 13.82 -19.66 21.51
CA LEU A 379 14.97 -18.80 21.71
C LEU A 379 15.40 -18.74 23.18
N ASN A 380 14.47 -18.72 24.12
CA ASN A 380 14.78 -18.79 25.54
C ASN A 380 15.47 -20.11 25.90
N ASP A 381 14.96 -21.24 25.40
CA ASP A 381 15.55 -22.56 25.64
C ASP A 381 16.91 -22.71 24.97
N LEU A 382 17.10 -22.10 23.79
CA LEU A 382 18.40 -22.03 23.13
C LEU A 382 19.42 -21.21 23.95
N ILE A 383 19.02 -20.05 24.47
CA ILE A 383 19.88 -19.20 25.31
C ILE A 383 20.29 -19.92 26.59
N ASN A 384 19.35 -20.61 27.22
CA ASN A 384 19.59 -21.43 28.41
C ASN A 384 20.52 -22.61 28.09
N GLY A 385 20.28 -23.33 27.00
CA GLY A 385 21.11 -24.47 26.57
C GLY A 385 22.53 -24.07 26.15
N LEU A 386 22.72 -22.85 25.65
CA LEU A 386 24.04 -22.28 25.35
C LEU A 386 24.73 -21.67 26.59
N HIS A 387 24.09 -21.70 27.77
CA HIS A 387 24.61 -21.12 29.01
C HIS A 387 24.99 -19.63 28.88
N LEU A 388 24.30 -18.89 28.00
CA LEU A 388 24.60 -17.47 27.78
C LEU A 388 24.32 -16.60 29.00
N ASN A 389 23.33 -16.97 29.83
CA ASN A 389 23.02 -16.29 31.09
C ASN A 389 24.18 -16.40 32.09
N ASP A 390 24.86 -17.55 32.14
CA ASP A 390 25.98 -17.80 33.04
C ASP A 390 27.22 -16.97 32.64
N LEU A 391 27.39 -16.70 31.34
CA LEU A 391 28.46 -15.86 30.81
C LEU A 391 28.22 -14.35 31.03
N PHE A 392 26.97 -13.94 31.23
CA PHE A 392 26.56 -12.53 31.33
C PHE A 392 25.58 -12.29 32.49
N THR A 393 26.05 -12.53 33.72
CA THR A 393 25.23 -12.51 34.95
C THR A 393 24.52 -11.18 35.24
N GLY A 394 25.07 -10.05 34.75
CA GLY A 394 24.46 -8.72 34.95
C GLY A 394 23.06 -8.57 34.35
N TYR A 395 22.68 -9.40 33.38
CA TYR A 395 21.31 -9.43 32.86
C TYR A 395 20.32 -9.99 33.89
N SER A 396 20.65 -11.13 34.51
CA SER A 396 19.78 -11.81 35.47
C SER A 396 19.54 -10.95 36.72
N GLU A 397 20.59 -10.27 37.20
CA GLU A 397 20.49 -9.37 38.36
C GLU A 397 19.57 -8.17 38.10
N VAL A 398 19.72 -7.51 36.94
CA VAL A 398 18.89 -6.35 36.57
C VAL A 398 17.45 -6.78 36.32
N SER A 399 17.23 -7.92 35.67
CA SER A 399 15.89 -8.47 35.44
C SER A 399 15.19 -8.83 36.75
N GLU A 400 15.89 -9.49 37.68
CA GLU A 400 15.34 -9.83 38.99
C GLU A 400 14.98 -8.56 39.78
N GLN A 401 15.85 -7.55 39.80
CA GLN A 401 15.57 -6.27 40.46
C GLN A 401 14.40 -5.50 39.82
N ALA A 402 14.24 -5.58 38.49
CA ALA A 402 13.19 -4.87 37.77
C ALA A 402 11.79 -5.49 37.97
N PHE A 403 11.69 -6.81 38.14
CA PHE A 403 10.42 -7.52 38.19
C PHE A 403 10.05 -8.08 39.57
N SER A 404 11.02 -8.34 40.45
CA SER A 404 10.76 -8.91 41.76
C SER A 404 9.88 -7.98 42.62
N GLY A 405 8.84 -8.55 43.21
CA GLY A 405 7.89 -7.82 44.06
C GLY A 405 6.94 -6.88 43.33
N GLN A 406 6.94 -6.84 41.99
CA GLN A 406 6.05 -5.98 41.22
C GLN A 406 4.65 -6.60 41.08
N PRO A 407 3.57 -5.79 41.09
CA PRO A 407 2.22 -6.29 40.87
C PRO A 407 2.08 -6.93 39.48
N VAL A 408 1.48 -8.13 39.43
CA VAL A 408 1.27 -8.88 38.17
C VAL A 408 0.53 -8.05 37.11
N GLY A 409 -0.50 -7.30 37.52
CA GLY A 409 -1.25 -6.43 36.60
C GLY A 409 -0.38 -5.32 35.98
N LEU A 410 0.59 -4.78 36.72
CA LEU A 410 1.51 -3.78 36.22
C LEU A 410 2.49 -4.40 35.22
N MET A 411 3.01 -5.61 35.50
CA MET A 411 3.88 -6.32 34.55
C MET A 411 3.17 -6.64 33.23
N ILE A 412 1.92 -7.12 33.29
CA ILE A 412 1.09 -7.36 32.10
C ILE A 412 0.92 -6.07 31.29
N LEU A 413 0.56 -4.97 31.96
CA LEU A 413 0.32 -3.70 31.29
C LEU A 413 1.59 -3.16 30.63
N VAL A 414 2.70 -3.11 31.36
CA VAL A 414 3.93 -2.45 30.91
C VAL A 414 4.72 -3.34 29.98
N VAL A 415 5.16 -4.52 30.46
CA VAL A 415 6.03 -5.43 29.72
C VAL A 415 5.26 -6.23 28.67
N GLY A 416 4.02 -6.62 29.02
CA GLY A 416 3.20 -7.44 28.15
C GLY A 416 2.51 -6.69 27.02
N ILE A 417 2.13 -5.41 27.22
CA ILE A 417 1.25 -4.69 26.28
C ILE A 417 1.89 -3.38 25.78
N ILE A 418 2.16 -2.43 26.67
CA ILE A 418 2.57 -1.07 26.30
C ILE A 418 3.97 -1.06 25.68
N GLY A 419 4.93 -1.77 26.26
CA GLY A 419 6.29 -1.93 25.72
C GLY A 419 6.27 -2.44 24.28
N PRO A 420 5.66 -3.60 24.00
CA PRO A 420 5.50 -4.11 22.63
C PRO A 420 4.86 -3.12 21.66
N ILE A 421 3.82 -2.39 22.08
CA ILE A 421 3.18 -1.37 21.21
C ILE A 421 4.17 -0.26 20.86
N CYS A 422 4.89 0.28 21.85
CA CYS A 422 5.86 1.35 21.64
C CYS A 422 7.02 0.88 20.76
N GLU A 423 7.53 -0.32 21.02
CA GLU A 423 8.63 -0.91 20.26
C GLU A 423 8.22 -1.21 18.82
N GLU A 424 7.08 -1.85 18.57
CA GLU A 424 6.63 -2.11 17.21
C GLU A 424 6.41 -0.82 16.42
N LEU A 425 5.85 0.21 17.05
CA LEU A 425 5.68 1.51 16.42
C LEU A 425 7.03 2.15 16.03
N MET A 426 8.02 2.09 16.92
CA MET A 426 9.37 2.59 16.66
C MET A 426 10.07 1.78 15.57
N PHE A 427 10.13 0.47 15.72
CA PHE A 427 10.95 -0.41 14.88
C PHE A 427 10.27 -0.77 13.57
N ARG A 428 9.02 -1.25 13.58
CA ARG A 428 8.34 -1.71 12.37
C ARG A 428 7.64 -0.55 11.68
N GLY A 429 6.96 0.28 12.47
CA GLY A 429 6.25 1.45 11.96
C GLY A 429 7.15 2.51 11.34
N ILE A 430 8.29 2.82 11.97
CA ILE A 430 9.16 3.93 11.54
C ILE A 430 10.49 3.42 10.95
N VAL A 431 11.32 2.74 11.74
CA VAL A 431 12.71 2.40 11.34
C VAL A 431 12.75 1.46 10.13
N PHE A 432 12.11 0.30 10.22
CA PHE A 432 12.01 -0.69 9.17
C PHE A 432 11.35 -0.11 7.92
N HIS A 433 10.22 0.60 8.11
CA HIS A 433 9.46 1.18 7.01
C HIS A 433 10.24 2.23 6.23
N ARG A 434 11.10 3.01 6.90
CA ARG A 434 12.03 3.96 6.25
C ARG A 434 13.19 3.25 5.58
N LEU A 435 13.76 2.23 6.21
CA LEU A 435 14.84 1.43 5.62
C LEU A 435 14.45 0.84 4.26
N LYS A 436 13.18 0.41 4.10
CA LYS A 436 12.64 -0.09 2.82
C LYS A 436 12.73 0.91 1.65
N ASP A 437 12.87 2.22 1.91
CA ASP A 437 13.08 3.21 0.84
C ASP A 437 14.50 3.21 0.28
N TRP A 438 15.46 2.77 1.09
CA TRP A 438 16.89 2.97 0.85
C TRP A 438 17.59 1.67 0.51
N VAL A 439 17.15 0.56 1.11
CA VAL A 439 17.75 -0.76 0.92
C VAL A 439 16.71 -1.80 0.50
N LYS A 440 17.17 -2.96 0.03
CA LYS A 440 16.28 -4.09 -0.30
C LYS A 440 15.52 -4.56 0.95
N PRO A 441 14.28 -5.10 0.82
CA PRO A 441 13.49 -5.55 1.97
C PRO A 441 14.23 -6.50 2.91
N GLN A 442 15.01 -7.44 2.37
CA GLN A 442 15.80 -8.39 3.16
C GLN A 442 16.85 -7.68 4.03
N ALA A 443 17.52 -6.67 3.48
CA ALA A 443 18.48 -5.87 4.22
C ALA A 443 17.79 -4.99 5.26
N ALA A 444 16.62 -4.42 4.93
CA ALA A 444 15.82 -3.66 5.89
C ALA A 444 15.42 -4.53 7.10
N ILE A 445 15.01 -5.79 6.88
CA ILE A 445 14.62 -6.74 7.93
C ILE A 445 15.80 -6.95 8.88
N VAL A 446 16.97 -7.30 8.34
CA VAL A 446 18.17 -7.58 9.13
C VAL A 446 18.63 -6.33 9.88
N ILE A 447 18.70 -5.17 9.22
CA ILE A 447 19.15 -3.93 9.86
C ILE A 447 18.18 -3.50 10.97
N SER A 448 16.87 -3.54 10.74
CA SER A 448 15.91 -3.19 11.80
C SER A 448 15.95 -4.15 12.98
N ALA A 449 16.16 -5.45 12.71
CA ALA A 449 16.26 -6.47 13.74
C ALA A 449 17.53 -6.32 14.59
N LEU A 450 18.67 -6.01 13.97
CA LEU A 450 19.91 -5.72 14.68
C LEU A 450 19.78 -4.46 15.54
N LEU A 451 19.15 -3.40 15.03
CA LEU A 451 18.87 -2.20 15.82
C LEU A 451 17.95 -2.51 17.01
N PHE A 452 16.96 -3.38 16.83
CA PHE A 452 16.08 -3.86 17.89
C PHE A 452 16.84 -4.65 18.97
N GLY A 453 17.77 -5.51 18.57
CA GLY A 453 18.68 -6.20 19.49
C GLY A 453 19.59 -5.23 20.27
N ILE A 454 20.26 -4.29 19.57
CA ILE A 454 21.18 -3.33 20.19
C ILE A 454 20.46 -2.46 21.22
N TYR A 455 19.22 -2.07 20.92
CA TYR A 455 18.40 -1.22 21.77
C TYR A 455 18.17 -1.78 23.19
N HIS A 456 18.16 -3.10 23.35
CA HIS A 456 17.98 -3.76 24.66
C HIS A 456 19.22 -3.64 25.57
N GLY A 457 20.37 -3.20 25.04
CA GLY A 457 21.52 -2.80 25.83
C GLY A 457 22.29 -3.92 26.53
N ASN A 458 21.98 -5.20 26.27
CA ASN A 458 22.71 -6.34 26.81
C ASN A 458 22.82 -7.50 25.81
N VAL A 459 23.86 -8.33 25.98
CA VAL A 459 24.22 -9.36 24.99
C VAL A 459 23.21 -10.50 24.92
N VAL A 460 22.66 -10.93 26.06
CA VAL A 460 21.66 -12.01 26.11
C VAL A 460 20.41 -11.61 25.33
N GLN A 461 19.86 -10.44 25.66
CA GLN A 461 18.70 -9.90 24.96
C GLN A 461 19.03 -9.51 23.52
N PHE A 462 20.25 -9.11 23.19
CA PHE A 462 20.63 -8.81 21.81
C PHE A 462 20.34 -9.99 20.88
N PHE A 463 20.73 -11.21 21.25
CA PHE A 463 20.47 -12.39 20.41
C PHE A 463 18.99 -12.73 20.34
N TYR A 464 18.31 -12.76 21.50
CA TYR A 464 16.87 -13.01 21.58
C TYR A 464 16.08 -12.01 20.72
N ALA A 465 16.25 -10.72 21.01
CA ALA A 465 15.55 -9.64 20.36
C ALA A 465 15.92 -9.51 18.89
N THR A 466 17.16 -9.80 18.46
CA THR A 466 17.48 -9.80 17.03
C THR A 466 16.72 -10.89 16.28
N CYS A 467 16.66 -12.11 16.81
CA CYS A 467 15.94 -13.22 16.17
C CYS A 467 14.43 -12.99 16.13
N MET A 468 13.82 -12.59 17.26
CA MET A 468 12.42 -12.12 17.30
C MET A 468 12.20 -10.92 16.37
N GLY A 469 13.21 -10.05 16.33
CA GLY A 469 13.41 -8.93 15.43
C GLY A 469 13.04 -9.24 13.98
N VAL A 470 13.76 -10.24 13.45
CA VAL A 470 13.62 -10.76 12.09
C VAL A 470 12.23 -11.33 11.87
N MET A 471 11.74 -12.18 12.77
CA MET A 471 10.42 -12.81 12.64
C MET A 471 9.31 -11.75 12.52
N LEU A 472 9.26 -10.80 13.45
CA LEU A 472 8.24 -9.74 13.47
C LEU A 472 8.33 -8.83 12.25
N ALA A 473 9.55 -8.53 11.77
CA ALA A 473 9.74 -7.74 10.54
C ALA A 473 9.30 -8.51 9.28
N ILE A 474 9.53 -9.83 9.19
CA ILE A 474 9.01 -10.68 8.11
C ILE A 474 7.48 -10.68 8.13
N ILE A 475 6.87 -10.88 9.30
CA ILE A 475 5.41 -10.88 9.46
C ILE A 475 4.85 -9.53 9.03
N TYR A 476 5.43 -8.42 9.49
CA TYR A 476 5.00 -7.08 9.09
C TYR A 476 5.14 -6.85 7.57
N ASP A 477 6.29 -7.18 6.97
CA ASP A 477 6.54 -6.99 5.54
C ASP A 477 5.54 -7.75 4.65
N LYS A 478 5.14 -8.94 5.09
CA LYS A 478 4.24 -9.83 4.34
C LYS A 478 2.77 -9.45 4.47
N THR A 479 2.39 -8.94 5.63
CA THR A 479 0.98 -8.66 5.96
C THR A 479 0.62 -7.19 5.73
N GLY A 480 1.62 -6.32 5.71
CA GLY A 480 1.46 -4.89 5.48
C GLY A 480 0.78 -4.14 6.63
N THR A 481 0.62 -4.76 7.81
CA THR A 481 -0.03 -4.12 8.95
C THR A 481 0.78 -4.18 10.24
N LEU A 482 0.78 -3.06 10.98
CA LEU A 482 1.49 -2.98 12.26
C LEU A 482 0.81 -3.78 13.37
N TRP A 483 -0.51 -3.93 13.29
CA TRP A 483 -1.29 -4.62 14.33
C TRP A 483 -0.89 -6.08 14.51
N ILE A 484 -0.50 -6.76 13.43
CA ILE A 484 -0.12 -8.16 13.54
C ILE A 484 1.19 -8.35 14.29
N SER A 485 2.16 -7.45 14.08
CA SER A 485 3.45 -7.54 14.76
C SER A 485 3.30 -7.13 16.22
N ILE A 486 2.42 -6.15 16.52
CA ILE A 486 2.02 -5.80 17.88
C ILE A 486 1.43 -7.02 18.60
N VAL A 487 0.42 -7.67 18.03
CA VAL A 487 -0.24 -8.82 18.68
C VAL A 487 0.74 -9.99 18.85
N ALA A 488 1.56 -10.28 17.83
CA ALA A 488 2.60 -11.31 17.90
C ALA A 488 3.56 -11.04 19.08
N HIS A 489 4.03 -9.80 19.19
CA HIS A 489 4.98 -9.39 20.21
C HIS A 489 4.36 -9.42 21.62
N ILE A 490 3.13 -8.92 21.78
CA ILE A 490 2.36 -9.03 23.02
C ILE A 490 2.22 -10.49 23.44
N ALA A 491 1.88 -11.39 22.52
CA ALA A 491 1.74 -12.81 22.81
C ALA A 491 3.05 -13.44 23.30
N ALA A 492 4.17 -13.14 22.62
CA ALA A 492 5.50 -13.63 23.02
C ALA A 492 5.91 -13.11 24.42
N ASN A 493 5.67 -11.83 24.73
CA ASN A 493 6.02 -11.27 26.03
C ASN A 493 5.13 -11.80 27.15
N LEU A 494 3.81 -11.91 26.94
CA LEU A 494 2.91 -12.51 27.93
C LEU A 494 3.25 -13.98 28.18
N TRP A 495 3.62 -14.73 27.14
CA TRP A 495 4.12 -16.09 27.31
C TRP A 495 5.43 -16.13 28.08
N SER A 496 6.37 -15.23 27.79
CA SER A 496 7.64 -15.15 28.52
C SER A 496 7.43 -14.87 30.01
N LEU A 497 6.45 -14.04 30.37
CA LEU A 497 6.13 -13.70 31.77
C LEU A 497 5.47 -14.84 32.55
N PHE A 498 4.60 -15.63 31.92
CA PHE A 498 3.73 -16.58 32.65
C PHE A 498 3.74 -18.01 32.12
N GLY A 499 3.93 -18.19 30.81
CA GLY A 499 3.86 -19.50 30.14
C GLY A 499 5.17 -20.28 30.19
N SER A 500 6.31 -19.59 30.16
CA SER A 500 7.65 -20.19 30.10
C SER A 500 7.95 -21.12 31.28
N SER A 501 7.58 -20.73 32.50
CA SER A 501 7.78 -21.51 33.72
C SER A 501 6.90 -22.77 33.75
N PHE A 502 5.63 -22.63 33.35
CA PHE A 502 4.73 -23.76 33.17
C PHE A 502 5.26 -24.75 32.13
N TRP A 503 5.71 -24.25 30.98
CA TRP A 503 6.27 -25.07 29.91
C TRP A 503 7.49 -25.85 30.37
N SER A 504 8.45 -25.18 31.02
CA SER A 504 9.64 -25.84 31.57
C SER A 504 9.27 -26.92 32.58
N SER A 505 8.35 -26.63 33.51
CA SER A 505 7.88 -27.58 34.53
C SER A 505 7.20 -28.82 33.94
N LEU A 506 6.43 -28.65 32.85
CA LEU A 506 5.78 -29.74 32.14
C LEU A 506 6.80 -30.75 31.59
N TRP A 507 7.89 -30.25 30.99
CA TRP A 507 8.88 -31.09 30.31
C TRP A 507 9.94 -31.67 31.24
N GLN A 508 10.25 -31.02 32.36
CA GLN A 508 11.20 -31.55 33.35
C GLN A 508 10.78 -32.91 33.93
N GLN A 509 9.48 -33.21 33.94
CA GLN A 509 8.93 -34.45 34.50
C GLN A 509 8.96 -35.63 33.51
N ILE A 510 9.32 -35.39 32.25
CA ILE A 510 9.26 -36.38 31.17
C ILE A 510 10.69 -36.83 30.80
N PRO A 511 10.98 -38.15 30.72
CA PRO A 511 12.25 -38.63 30.19
C PRO A 511 12.49 -38.11 28.77
N ALA A 512 13.66 -37.51 28.52
CA ALA A 512 13.97 -36.78 27.28
C ALA A 512 12.99 -35.61 26.97
N GLY A 513 12.32 -35.07 27.98
CA GLY A 513 11.30 -34.03 27.83
C GLY A 513 11.82 -32.75 27.14
N MET A 514 13.08 -32.39 27.34
CA MET A 514 13.71 -31.27 26.63
C MET A 514 13.81 -31.49 25.10
N LEU A 515 14.09 -32.72 24.65
CA LEU A 515 14.09 -33.03 23.21
C LEU A 515 12.66 -32.97 22.65
N CYS A 516 11.70 -33.49 23.41
CA CYS A 516 10.28 -33.43 23.04
C CYS A 516 9.76 -31.99 22.96
N SER A 517 10.15 -31.12 23.89
CA SER A 517 9.75 -29.71 23.90
C SER A 517 10.25 -28.98 22.66
N ILE A 518 11.54 -29.13 22.35
CA ILE A 518 12.17 -28.54 21.15
C ILE A 518 11.49 -29.03 19.87
N MET A 519 11.19 -30.33 19.77
CA MET A 519 10.48 -30.87 18.61
C MET A 519 9.09 -30.25 18.45
N ILE A 520 8.35 -30.07 19.55
CA ILE A 520 7.03 -29.44 19.52
C ILE A 520 7.13 -27.97 19.17
N GLU A 521 8.08 -27.24 19.74
CA GLU A 521 8.33 -25.83 19.41
C GLU A 521 8.64 -25.65 17.92
N ILE A 522 9.48 -26.52 17.34
CA ILE A 522 9.76 -26.51 15.90
C ILE A 522 8.48 -26.73 15.10
N LEU A 523 7.64 -27.71 15.48
CA LEU A 523 6.36 -27.96 14.80
C LEU A 523 5.42 -26.75 14.90
N LEU A 524 5.35 -26.11 16.07
CA LEU A 524 4.57 -24.91 16.33
C LEU A 524 5.14 -23.67 15.60
N CYS A 525 6.39 -23.70 15.14
CA CYS A 525 6.92 -22.71 14.21
C CYS A 525 6.59 -23.06 12.75
N VAL A 526 6.74 -24.32 12.34
CA VAL A 526 6.59 -24.75 10.94
C VAL A 526 5.13 -24.70 10.46
N ILE A 527 4.18 -25.22 11.26
CA ILE A 527 2.78 -25.31 10.85
C ILE A 527 2.16 -23.92 10.62
N PRO A 528 2.28 -22.95 11.55
CA PRO A 528 1.81 -21.59 11.31
C PRO A 528 2.52 -20.88 10.16
N THR A 529 3.82 -21.11 9.99
CA THR A 529 4.61 -20.55 8.87
C THR A 529 4.04 -21.02 7.53
N TYR A 530 3.65 -22.30 7.41
CA TYR A 530 2.97 -22.82 6.22
C TYR A 530 1.63 -22.12 5.97
N TRP A 531 0.81 -21.89 7.00
CA TRP A 531 -0.46 -21.17 6.82
C TRP A 531 -0.28 -19.69 6.48
N LEU A 532 0.75 -19.05 7.03
CA LEU A 532 1.04 -17.64 6.80
C LEU A 532 1.67 -17.37 5.43
N PHE A 533 2.51 -18.29 4.91
CA PHE A 533 3.28 -18.07 3.68
C PHE A 533 2.92 -19.03 2.53
N GLY A 534 2.24 -20.14 2.82
CA GLY A 534 1.80 -21.14 1.86
C GLY A 534 0.34 -20.99 1.41
N TYR A 535 -0.49 -20.23 2.14
CA TYR A 535 -1.85 -19.90 1.71
C TYR A 535 -1.81 -18.90 0.56
N LYS A 536 -1.73 -19.39 -0.68
CA LYS A 536 -2.00 -18.56 -1.86
C LYS A 536 -3.45 -18.09 -1.76
N ARG A 537 -3.67 -16.78 -1.59
CA ARG A 537 -4.96 -16.15 -1.88
C ARG A 537 -5.25 -16.41 -3.37
N LYS A 538 -6.04 -17.44 -3.63
CA LYS A 538 -6.66 -17.65 -4.94
C LYS A 538 -7.73 -16.59 -5.16
#